data_AF-A0A6B9CJP8-F1
#
_entry.id   AF-A0A6B9CJP8-F1
#
_cell.length_a   1.000
_cell.length_b   1.000
_cell.length_c   1.000
_cell.angle_alpha   90.00
_cell.angle_beta   90.00
_cell.angle_gamma   90.00
#
_symmetry.space_group_name_H-M   'P 1'
#
loop_
_entity.id
_entity.type
_entity.pdbx_description
1 polymer ?
#
loop_
_entity_poly.entity_id
_entity_poly.type
_entity_poly.pdbx_seq_one_letter_code
_entity_poly.pdbx_strand_id
1 'polypeptide(L)'
;YHMILEYLDLFLFIDNLEHVIMNLTENMAFSQIFVRMLMLRLHNAPLGEIIVEAMKDFDSKDYTKQERKTFVAYHAKSKIFMKLLMSNTALTATSYYAKPLLGQMGEIIAYSNGANASFILMLPYRFYTFYELNAKSYFWTYVSQLPFVFVSGFGQSAADCLMVTLVYHVSGQMAILAMRIAQLDTETSDCSKQLRRLVRSHIRLLAMGQVIQDAFSATLLGHLIGATSLVCILGYQILVCLAIGER
;
A
#
# COMPACT_ATOMS: atom_id res chain seq x y z
N TYR A 1 -11.39 9.05 -15.11
CA TYR A 1 -10.93 10.34 -15.67
C TYR A 1 -9.42 10.44 -15.61
N HIS A 2 -8.78 10.26 -14.44
CA HIS A 2 -7.32 10.42 -14.30
C HIS A 2 -6.44 9.35 -14.97
N MET A 3 -6.71 8.04 -14.82
CA MET A 3 -5.86 7.00 -15.43
C MET A 3 -5.77 7.06 -16.96
N ILE A 4 -6.90 7.29 -17.65
CA ILE A 4 -6.92 7.32 -19.13
C ILE A 4 -6.03 8.44 -19.65
N LEU A 5 -5.92 9.57 -18.92
CA LEU A 5 -5.11 10.71 -19.31
C LEU A 5 -3.61 10.44 -19.16
N GLU A 6 -3.19 9.63 -18.20
CA GLU A 6 -1.77 9.25 -18.03
C GLU A 6 -1.30 8.18 -19.01
N TYR A 7 -2.17 7.22 -19.34
CA TYR A 7 -1.87 6.30 -20.42
C TYR A 7 -1.78 7.04 -21.76
N LEU A 8 -2.62 8.05 -21.97
CA LEU A 8 -2.58 8.89 -23.17
C LEU A 8 -1.27 9.71 -23.23
N ASP A 9 -0.78 10.25 -22.10
CA ASP A 9 0.52 10.92 -22.01
C ASP A 9 1.69 9.96 -22.34
N LEU A 10 1.65 8.72 -21.85
CA LEU A 10 2.63 7.68 -22.22
C LEU A 10 2.66 7.42 -23.73
N PHE A 11 1.49 7.32 -24.37
CA PHE A 11 1.39 7.09 -25.82
C PHE A 11 1.88 8.29 -26.64
N LEU A 12 1.65 9.52 -26.17
CA LEU A 12 2.05 10.74 -26.89
C LEU A 12 3.56 11.00 -26.86
N PHE A 13 4.27 10.57 -25.80
CA PHE A 13 5.70 10.83 -25.61
C PHE A 13 6.58 9.59 -25.79
N ILE A 14 6.13 8.60 -26.58
CA ILE A 14 6.80 7.31 -26.76
C ILE A 14 8.23 7.42 -27.34
N ASP A 15 8.52 8.51 -28.06
CA ASP A 15 9.81 8.76 -28.69
C ASP A 15 10.91 9.22 -27.72
N ASN A 16 10.56 9.58 -26.48
CA ASN A 16 11.51 9.99 -25.45
C ASN A 16 11.61 8.93 -24.34
N LEU A 17 12.65 8.10 -24.40
CA LEU A 17 12.87 6.98 -23.47
C LEU A 17 12.87 7.41 -21.99
N GLU A 18 13.44 8.57 -21.65
CA GLU A 18 13.47 9.08 -20.28
C GLU A 18 12.05 9.45 -19.79
N HIS A 19 11.26 10.07 -20.66
CA HIS A 19 9.87 10.42 -20.39
C HIS A 19 8.98 9.18 -20.28
N VAL A 20 9.22 8.17 -21.14
CA VAL A 20 8.55 6.87 -21.11
C VAL A 20 8.81 6.15 -19.80
N ILE A 21 10.06 6.11 -19.33
CA ILE A 21 10.42 5.45 -18.07
C ILE A 21 9.72 6.09 -16.87
N MET A 22 9.66 7.43 -16.81
CA MET A 22 8.95 8.15 -15.75
C MET A 22 7.44 7.90 -15.80
N ASN A 23 6.83 8.03 -16.99
CA ASN A 23 5.40 7.79 -17.16
C ASN A 23 5.00 6.34 -16.89
N LEU A 24 5.85 5.37 -17.24
CA LEU A 24 5.61 3.95 -16.96
C LEU A 24 5.57 3.68 -15.46
N THR A 25 6.45 4.32 -14.70
CA THR A 25 6.51 4.19 -13.24
C THR A 25 5.24 4.74 -12.57
N GLU A 26 4.76 5.90 -13.03
CA GLU A 26 3.53 6.52 -12.52
C GLU A 26 2.29 5.70 -12.91
N ASN A 27 2.15 5.32 -14.19
CA ASN A 27 1.05 4.47 -14.67
C ASN A 27 0.97 3.11 -13.96
N MET A 28 2.11 2.53 -13.61
CA MET A 28 2.17 1.27 -12.86
C MET A 28 1.63 1.43 -11.43
N ALA A 29 1.92 2.55 -10.76
CA ALA A 29 1.37 2.84 -9.44
C ALA A 29 -0.17 2.98 -9.49
N PHE A 30 -0.70 3.67 -10.51
CA PHE A 30 -2.15 3.79 -10.69
C PHE A 30 -2.83 2.47 -11.04
N SER A 31 -2.18 1.64 -11.87
CA SER A 31 -2.64 0.27 -12.15
C SER A 31 -2.78 -0.54 -10.86
N GLN A 32 -1.80 -0.43 -9.95
CA GLN A 32 -1.86 -1.09 -8.64
C GLN A 32 -2.99 -0.56 -7.75
N ILE A 33 -3.23 0.76 -7.72
CA ILE A 33 -4.39 1.33 -7.02
C ILE A 33 -5.69 0.72 -7.57
N PHE A 34 -5.83 0.67 -8.90
CA PHE A 34 -7.03 0.18 -9.56
C PHE A 34 -7.28 -1.30 -9.27
N VAL A 35 -6.28 -2.16 -9.49
CA VAL A 35 -6.36 -3.60 -9.20
C VAL A 35 -6.73 -3.84 -7.74
N ARG A 36 -6.10 -3.11 -6.82
CA ARG A 36 -6.37 -3.25 -5.38
C ARG A 36 -7.79 -2.81 -5.01
N MET A 37 -8.25 -1.66 -5.51
CA MET A 37 -9.63 -1.21 -5.28
C MET A 37 -10.65 -2.22 -5.83
N LEU A 38 -10.38 -2.78 -7.01
CA LEU A 38 -11.23 -3.81 -7.60
C LEU A 38 -11.26 -5.07 -6.72
N MET A 39 -10.10 -5.59 -6.32
CA MET A 39 -10.01 -6.78 -5.45
C MET A 39 -10.73 -6.57 -4.11
N LEU A 40 -10.53 -5.43 -3.46
CA LEU A 40 -11.23 -5.12 -2.20
C LEU A 40 -12.75 -5.03 -2.38
N ARG A 41 -13.23 -4.50 -3.52
CA ARG A 41 -14.66 -4.45 -3.83
C ARG A 41 -15.23 -5.84 -4.11
N LEU A 42 -14.52 -6.66 -4.88
CA LEU A 42 -14.94 -8.03 -5.21
C LEU A 42 -15.00 -8.91 -3.95
N HIS A 43 -14.05 -8.74 -3.03
CA HIS A 43 -13.96 -9.54 -1.80
C HIS A 43 -14.53 -8.83 -0.55
N ASN A 44 -15.29 -7.74 -0.71
CA ASN A 44 -15.75 -6.92 0.42
C ASN A 44 -16.61 -7.71 1.43
N ALA A 45 -17.56 -8.53 0.94
CA ALA A 45 -18.42 -9.32 1.82
C ALA A 45 -17.63 -10.41 2.58
N PRO A 46 -16.81 -11.27 1.93
CA PRO A 46 -15.95 -12.21 2.64
C PRO A 46 -14.98 -11.55 3.64
N LEU A 47 -14.39 -10.40 3.28
CA LEU A 47 -13.53 -9.64 4.18
C LEU A 47 -14.29 -9.13 5.41
N GLY A 48 -15.52 -8.65 5.23
CA GLY A 48 -16.38 -8.25 6.34
C GLY A 48 -16.69 -9.40 7.30
N GLU A 49 -17.01 -10.58 6.76
CA GLU A 49 -17.29 -11.78 7.57
C GLU A 49 -16.09 -12.19 8.42
N ILE A 50 -14.88 -12.24 7.85
CA ILE A 50 -13.68 -12.62 8.62
C ILE A 50 -13.30 -11.55 9.65
N ILE A 51 -13.58 -10.27 9.42
CA ILE A 51 -13.34 -9.20 10.40
C ILE A 51 -14.28 -9.39 11.59
N VAL A 52 -15.58 -9.60 11.34
CA VAL A 52 -16.56 -9.90 12.40
C VAL A 52 -16.18 -11.16 13.15
N GLU A 53 -15.70 -12.18 12.43
CA GLU A 53 -15.24 -13.42 13.04
C GLU A 53 -14.00 -13.22 13.92
N ALA A 54 -13.02 -12.43 13.46
CA ALA A 54 -11.82 -12.09 14.22
C ALA A 54 -12.16 -11.26 15.48
N MET A 55 -13.18 -10.41 15.43
CA MET A 55 -13.61 -9.61 16.59
C MET A 55 -14.10 -10.48 17.76
N LYS A 56 -14.63 -11.68 17.49
CA LYS A 56 -15.06 -12.61 18.55
C LYS A 56 -13.89 -13.09 19.40
N ASP A 57 -12.67 -13.09 18.87
CA ASP A 57 -11.47 -13.58 19.54
C ASP A 57 -10.85 -12.53 20.51
N PHE A 58 -11.47 -11.37 20.70
CA PHE A 58 -10.96 -10.34 21.61
C PHE A 58 -11.48 -10.46 23.05
N ASP A 59 -12.32 -11.44 23.37
CA ASP A 59 -12.75 -11.66 24.75
C ASP A 59 -11.58 -12.19 25.60
N SER A 60 -11.13 -11.35 26.53
CA SER A 60 -10.02 -11.66 27.45
C SER A 60 -10.24 -12.88 28.34
N LYS A 61 -11.50 -13.32 28.53
CA LYS A 61 -11.84 -14.45 29.41
C LYS A 61 -11.46 -15.81 28.80
N ASP A 62 -11.30 -15.86 27.49
CA ASP A 62 -11.00 -17.10 26.77
C ASP A 62 -9.52 -17.46 26.75
N TYR A 63 -8.66 -16.65 27.38
CA TYR A 63 -7.21 -16.77 27.31
C TYR A 63 -6.54 -16.94 28.68
N THR A 64 -5.61 -17.89 28.75
CA THR A 64 -4.65 -17.95 29.88
C THR A 64 -3.67 -16.77 29.83
N LYS A 65 -2.95 -16.51 30.92
CA LYS A 65 -1.94 -15.43 30.97
C LYS A 65 -0.89 -15.57 29.86
N GLN A 66 -0.46 -16.79 29.57
CA GLN A 66 0.53 -17.08 28.53
C GLN A 66 -0.05 -16.88 27.13
N GLU A 67 -1.26 -17.37 26.88
CA GLU A 67 -1.95 -17.18 25.60
C GLU A 67 -2.20 -15.71 25.30
N ARG A 68 -2.63 -14.94 26.31
CA ARG A 68 -2.82 -13.50 26.19
C ARG A 68 -1.52 -12.77 25.85
N LYS A 69 -0.39 -13.17 26.46
CA LYS A 69 0.93 -12.60 26.14
C LYS A 69 1.29 -12.86 24.67
N THR A 70 1.07 -14.07 24.17
CA THR A 70 1.29 -14.42 22.77
C THR A 70 0.37 -13.63 21.85
N PHE A 71 -0.92 -13.57 22.14
CA PHE A 71 -1.91 -12.80 21.35
C PHE A 71 -1.50 -11.33 21.21
N VAL A 72 -1.17 -10.68 22.34
CA VAL A 72 -0.75 -9.28 22.38
C VAL A 72 0.56 -9.06 21.62
N ALA A 73 1.51 -10.00 21.68
CA ALA A 73 2.77 -9.89 20.96
C ALA A 73 2.56 -9.85 19.43
N TYR A 74 1.70 -10.72 18.89
CA TYR A 74 1.34 -10.71 17.46
C TYR A 74 0.62 -9.41 17.07
N HIS A 75 -0.34 -8.97 17.88
CA HIS A 75 -1.05 -7.72 17.62
C HIS A 75 -0.14 -6.47 17.74
N ALA A 76 0.86 -6.50 18.62
CA ALA A 76 1.87 -5.45 18.73
C ALA A 76 2.74 -5.36 17.47
N LYS A 77 3.12 -6.50 16.86
CA LYS A 77 3.84 -6.52 15.58
C LYS A 77 3.01 -5.89 14.46
N SER A 78 1.72 -6.24 14.37
CA SER A 78 0.78 -5.59 13.44
C SER A 78 0.70 -4.07 13.67
N LYS A 79 0.54 -3.60 14.92
CA LYS A 79 0.51 -2.16 15.23
C LYS A 79 1.80 -1.43 14.89
N ILE A 80 2.96 -2.04 15.11
CA ILE A 80 4.25 -1.46 14.72
C ILE A 80 4.31 -1.31 13.20
N PHE A 81 3.93 -2.35 12.46
CA PHE A 81 3.87 -2.31 11.00
C PHE A 81 2.95 -1.18 10.51
N MET A 82 1.73 -1.08 11.05
CA MET A 82 0.80 0.00 10.69
C MET A 82 1.40 1.38 10.90
N LYS A 83 2.01 1.63 12.07
CA LYS A 83 2.60 2.93 12.39
C LYS A 83 3.74 3.29 11.43
N LEU A 84 4.62 2.33 11.15
CA LEU A 84 5.73 2.53 10.23
C LEU A 84 5.23 2.79 8.80
N LEU A 85 4.27 2.00 8.32
CA LEU A 85 3.70 2.17 6.99
C LEU A 85 3.02 3.53 6.84
N MET A 86 2.11 3.89 7.76
CA MET A 86 1.38 5.16 7.69
C MET A 86 2.31 6.37 7.78
N SER A 87 3.35 6.30 8.64
CA SER A 87 4.38 7.35 8.72
C SER A 87 5.16 7.47 7.42
N ASN A 88 5.57 6.35 6.83
CA ASN A 88 6.31 6.35 5.56
C ASN A 88 5.46 6.89 4.41
N THR A 89 4.18 6.51 4.34
CA THR A 89 3.23 7.02 3.36
C THR A 89 3.04 8.53 3.47
N ALA A 90 2.84 9.05 4.69
CA ALA A 90 2.70 10.49 4.90
C ALA A 90 3.96 11.26 4.47
N LEU A 91 5.14 10.74 4.81
CA LEU A 91 6.42 11.32 4.40
C LEU A 91 6.59 11.31 2.88
N THR A 92 6.25 10.20 2.23
CA THR A 92 6.38 10.02 0.77
C THR A 92 5.41 10.95 0.03
N ALA A 93 4.14 11.00 0.45
CA ALA A 93 3.13 11.89 -0.11
C ALA A 93 3.55 13.36 0.00
N THR A 94 4.04 13.77 1.16
CA THR A 94 4.52 15.15 1.40
C THR A 94 5.73 15.46 0.53
N SER A 95 6.69 14.54 0.45
CA SER A 95 7.91 14.73 -0.36
C SER A 95 7.59 14.83 -1.84
N TYR A 96 6.69 13.97 -2.35
CA TYR A 96 6.27 13.98 -3.74
C TYR A 96 5.52 15.27 -4.08
N TYR A 97 4.61 15.70 -3.22
CA TYR A 97 3.88 16.95 -3.40
C TYR A 97 4.80 18.18 -3.37
N ALA A 98 5.79 18.22 -2.46
CA ALA A 98 6.72 19.34 -2.33
C ALA A 98 7.79 19.42 -3.44
N LYS A 99 8.05 18.33 -4.17
CA LYS A 99 9.15 18.24 -5.15
C LYS A 99 9.12 19.33 -6.23
N PRO A 100 7.99 19.66 -6.89
CA PRO A 100 7.96 20.73 -7.88
C PRO A 100 8.21 22.11 -7.28
N LEU A 101 7.70 22.37 -6.06
CA LEU A 101 7.95 23.64 -5.38
C LEU A 101 9.44 23.82 -5.10
N LEU A 102 10.08 22.82 -4.49
CA LEU A 102 11.50 22.89 -4.16
C LEU A 102 12.39 22.96 -5.41
N GLY A 103 12.05 22.21 -6.46
CA GLY A 103 12.79 22.20 -7.71
C GLY A 103 12.70 23.51 -8.51
N GLN A 104 11.59 24.25 -8.37
CA GLN A 104 11.33 25.47 -9.14
C GLN A 104 11.44 26.75 -8.32
N MET A 105 11.76 26.68 -7.02
CA MET A 105 11.87 27.86 -6.15
C MET A 105 12.81 28.93 -6.75
N GLY A 106 13.97 28.52 -7.28
CA GLY A 106 14.93 29.45 -7.89
C GLY A 106 14.37 30.17 -9.12
N GLU A 107 13.67 29.44 -9.98
CA GLU A 107 13.05 29.97 -11.20
C GLU A 107 11.88 30.92 -10.89
N ILE A 108 11.05 30.55 -9.91
CA ILE A 108 9.92 31.37 -9.44
C ILE A 108 10.41 32.68 -8.82
N ILE A 109 11.46 32.63 -8.00
CA ILE A 109 12.06 33.83 -7.38
C ILE A 109 12.66 34.74 -8.45
N ALA A 110 13.40 34.18 -9.42
CA ALA A 110 13.99 34.93 -10.51
C ALA A 110 12.94 35.63 -11.38
N TYR A 111 11.83 34.95 -11.69
CA TYR A 111 10.70 35.53 -12.41
C TYR A 111 10.02 36.65 -11.61
N SER A 112 9.81 36.47 -10.29
CA SER A 112 9.21 37.49 -9.44
C SER A 112 10.04 38.79 -9.36
N ASN A 113 11.36 38.68 -9.54
CA ASN A 113 12.29 39.80 -9.57
C ASN A 113 12.42 40.45 -10.96
N GLY A 114 11.55 40.11 -11.92
CA GLY A 114 11.49 40.76 -13.24
C GLY A 114 12.49 40.24 -14.27
N ALA A 115 13.12 39.08 -14.04
CA ALA A 115 13.91 38.42 -15.08
C ALA A 115 12.98 37.86 -16.17
N ASN A 116 13.37 37.98 -17.45
CA ASN A 116 12.71 37.29 -18.56
C ASN A 116 13.00 35.77 -18.49
N ALA A 117 12.42 35.10 -17.50
CA ALA A 117 12.52 33.67 -17.30
C ALA A 117 11.18 33.02 -17.71
N SER A 118 11.18 32.35 -18.86
CA SER A 118 10.10 31.41 -19.21
C SER A 118 10.46 30.06 -18.61
N PHE A 119 9.76 29.64 -17.56
CA PHE A 119 9.93 28.31 -16.96
C PHE A 119 8.64 27.49 -17.08
N ILE A 120 8.77 26.18 -17.25
CA ILE A 120 7.63 25.26 -17.42
C ILE A 120 7.10 24.91 -16.03
N LEU A 121 5.90 25.36 -15.69
CA LEU A 121 5.24 25.04 -14.42
C LEU A 121 5.00 23.52 -14.29
N MET A 122 5.68 22.87 -13.33
CA MET A 122 5.53 21.44 -13.09
C MET A 122 4.49 21.15 -12.01
N LEU A 123 3.49 20.35 -12.35
CA LEU A 123 2.51 19.86 -11.38
C LEU A 123 3.05 18.64 -10.61
N PRO A 124 2.60 18.40 -9.36
CA PRO A 124 2.96 17.22 -8.57
C PRO A 124 2.63 15.92 -9.28
N TYR A 125 1.47 15.85 -9.90
CA TYR A 125 1.07 14.76 -10.81
C TYR A 125 0.97 15.29 -12.24
N ARG A 126 1.57 14.55 -13.17
CA ARG A 126 1.57 14.84 -14.61
C ARG A 126 0.27 14.40 -15.28
N PHE A 127 -0.85 14.97 -14.85
CA PHE A 127 -2.11 14.80 -15.55
C PHE A 127 -2.15 15.69 -16.79
N TYR A 128 -2.60 15.14 -17.92
CA TYR A 128 -2.93 15.94 -19.09
C TYR A 128 -4.01 16.98 -18.73
N THR A 129 -3.72 18.25 -19.00
CA THR A 129 -4.65 19.36 -18.75
C THR A 129 -5.29 19.80 -20.07
N PHE A 130 -6.62 19.89 -20.08
CA PHE A 130 -7.39 20.34 -21.26
C PHE A 130 -7.40 21.87 -21.44
N TYR A 131 -6.58 22.59 -20.67
CA TYR A 131 -6.50 24.05 -20.65
C TYR A 131 -5.06 24.49 -20.48
N GLU A 132 -4.73 25.66 -21.00
CA GLU A 132 -3.39 26.24 -20.84
C GLU A 132 -3.12 26.61 -19.37
N LEU A 133 -1.95 26.20 -18.89
CA LEU A 133 -1.49 26.46 -17.53
C LEU A 133 -0.97 27.89 -17.40
N ASN A 134 -1.87 28.81 -17.09
CA ASN A 134 -1.53 30.16 -16.60
C ASN A 134 -1.26 30.16 -15.10
N ALA A 135 -0.57 31.17 -14.56
CA ALA A 135 -0.20 31.24 -13.13
C ALA A 135 -1.39 31.06 -12.16
N LYS A 136 -2.56 31.64 -12.48
CA LYS A 136 -3.79 31.45 -11.68
C LYS A 136 -4.35 30.03 -11.78
N SER A 137 -4.41 29.49 -13.00
CA SER A 137 -4.91 28.13 -13.24
C SER A 137 -4.02 27.10 -12.55
N TYR A 138 -2.69 27.25 -12.65
CA TYR A 138 -1.71 26.40 -11.98
C TYR A 138 -1.93 26.33 -10.47
N PHE A 139 -2.10 27.48 -9.80
CA PHE A 139 -2.33 27.51 -8.34
C PHE A 139 -3.57 26.69 -7.95
N TRP A 140 -4.69 26.88 -8.65
CA TRP A 140 -5.92 26.14 -8.38
C TRP A 140 -5.77 24.63 -8.66
N THR A 141 -5.13 24.26 -9.77
CA THR A 141 -4.86 22.85 -10.11
C THR A 141 -3.98 22.21 -9.06
N TYR A 142 -2.91 22.88 -8.64
CA TYR A 142 -1.97 22.42 -7.63
C TYR A 142 -2.69 22.16 -6.30
N VAL A 143 -3.47 23.13 -5.79
CA VAL A 143 -4.26 22.98 -4.56
C VAL A 143 -5.29 21.85 -4.68
N SER A 144 -5.92 21.66 -5.84
CA SER A 144 -6.89 20.59 -6.04
C SER A 144 -6.27 19.18 -6.00
N GLN A 145 -4.97 19.05 -6.29
CA GLN A 145 -4.26 17.76 -6.24
C GLN A 145 -3.89 17.35 -4.80
N LEU A 146 -3.77 18.30 -3.86
CA LEU A 146 -3.43 18.01 -2.46
C LEU A 146 -4.29 16.91 -1.80
N PRO A 147 -5.63 17.01 -1.79
CA PRO A 147 -6.46 15.96 -1.17
C PRO A 147 -6.30 14.61 -1.88
N PHE A 148 -6.09 14.61 -3.20
CA PHE A 148 -5.94 13.39 -3.97
C PHE A 148 -4.69 12.59 -3.57
N VAL A 149 -3.57 13.27 -3.30
CA VAL A 149 -2.31 12.61 -2.89
C VAL A 149 -2.50 11.84 -1.57
N PHE A 150 -3.15 12.46 -0.60
CA PHE A 150 -3.35 11.86 0.71
C PHE A 150 -4.43 10.76 0.68
N VAL A 151 -5.54 10.99 -0.02
CA VAL A 151 -6.62 9.98 -0.13
C VAL A 151 -6.12 8.73 -0.85
N SER A 152 -5.37 8.88 -1.94
CA SER A 152 -4.78 7.75 -2.66
C SER A 152 -3.75 7.02 -1.81
N GLY A 153 -2.79 7.74 -1.21
CA GLY A 153 -1.74 7.15 -0.37
C GLY A 153 -2.28 6.43 0.85
N PHE A 154 -3.11 7.10 1.67
CA PHE A 154 -3.68 6.47 2.86
C PHE A 154 -4.68 5.38 2.53
N GLY A 155 -5.45 5.54 1.45
CA GLY A 155 -6.38 4.51 0.99
C GLY A 155 -5.66 3.21 0.62
N GLN A 156 -4.51 3.30 -0.05
CA GLN A 156 -3.68 2.13 -0.34
C GLN A 156 -3.10 1.52 0.93
N SER A 157 -2.50 2.33 1.79
CA SER A 157 -1.87 1.85 3.03
C SER A 157 -2.86 1.23 4.01
N ALA A 158 -4.11 1.69 4.02
CA ALA A 158 -5.17 1.10 4.83
C ALA A 158 -5.45 -0.36 4.43
N ALA A 159 -5.42 -0.67 3.14
CA ALA A 159 -5.60 -2.04 2.65
C ALA A 159 -4.45 -2.97 3.07
N ASP A 160 -3.21 -2.49 2.98
CA ASP A 160 -2.04 -3.24 3.46
C ASP A 160 -2.10 -3.46 4.98
N CYS A 161 -2.49 -2.42 5.73
CA CYS A 161 -2.69 -2.52 7.16
C CYS A 161 -3.75 -3.57 7.50
N LEU A 162 -4.88 -3.58 6.79
CA LEU A 162 -5.94 -4.58 6.97
C LEU A 162 -5.40 -6.00 6.72
N MET A 163 -4.76 -6.22 5.57
CA MET A 163 -4.15 -7.51 5.22
C MET A 163 -3.18 -7.99 6.30
N VAL A 164 -2.19 -7.17 6.66
CA VAL A 164 -1.17 -7.54 7.65
C VAL A 164 -1.76 -7.79 9.03
N THR A 165 -2.81 -7.07 9.40
CA THR A 165 -3.52 -7.29 10.67
C THR A 165 -4.22 -8.62 10.71
N LEU A 166 -4.95 -8.97 9.65
CA LEU A 166 -5.63 -10.24 9.54
C LEU A 166 -4.63 -11.41 9.52
N VAL A 167 -3.51 -11.26 8.81
CA VAL A 167 -2.43 -12.25 8.78
C VAL A 167 -1.82 -12.44 10.17
N TYR A 168 -1.48 -11.37 10.88
CA TYR A 168 -0.95 -11.47 12.25
C TYR A 168 -2.00 -12.00 13.23
N HIS A 169 -3.28 -11.69 13.04
CA HIS A 169 -4.38 -12.25 13.84
C HIS A 169 -4.46 -13.76 13.70
N VAL A 170 -4.57 -14.25 12.45
CA VAL A 170 -4.62 -15.69 12.17
C VAL A 170 -3.35 -16.38 12.67
N SER A 171 -2.18 -15.79 12.44
CA SER A 171 -0.90 -16.35 12.93
C SER A 171 -0.85 -16.43 14.46
N GLY A 172 -1.34 -15.39 15.16
CA GLY A 172 -1.41 -15.37 16.61
C GLY A 172 -2.38 -16.42 17.17
N GLN A 173 -3.55 -16.57 16.56
CA GLN A 173 -4.51 -17.61 16.95
C GLN A 173 -3.99 -19.02 16.66
N MET A 174 -3.26 -19.22 15.55
CA MET A 174 -2.61 -20.48 15.23
C MET A 174 -1.51 -20.83 16.24
N ALA A 175 -0.72 -19.84 16.68
CA ALA A 175 0.26 -20.03 17.75
C ALA A 175 -0.40 -20.40 19.09
N ILE A 176 -1.54 -19.79 19.43
CA ILE A 176 -2.33 -20.15 20.62
C ILE A 176 -2.88 -21.56 20.50
N LEU A 177 -3.42 -21.92 19.35
CA LEU A 177 -3.92 -23.26 19.08
C LEU A 177 -2.81 -24.31 19.24
N ALA A 178 -1.60 -24.03 18.75
CA ALA A 178 -0.44 -24.92 18.92
C ALA A 178 -0.07 -25.09 20.40
N MET A 179 -0.10 -24.02 21.20
CA MET A 179 0.10 -24.12 22.65
C MET A 179 -0.96 -25.00 23.34
N ARG A 180 -2.23 -24.86 22.95
CA ARG A 180 -3.33 -25.68 23.49
C ARG A 180 -3.20 -27.15 23.12
N ILE A 181 -2.75 -27.45 21.90
CA ILE A 181 -2.48 -28.83 21.46
C ILE A 181 -1.33 -29.43 22.28
N ALA A 182 -0.26 -28.67 22.52
CA ALA A 182 0.89 -29.13 23.31
C ALA A 182 0.56 -29.39 24.79
N GLN A 183 -0.51 -28.78 25.30
CA GLN A 183 -1.00 -28.94 26.67
C GLN A 183 -2.16 -29.94 26.79
N LEU A 184 -2.51 -30.63 25.70
CA LEU A 184 -3.61 -31.59 25.69
C LEU A 184 -3.23 -32.85 26.48
N ASP A 185 -4.01 -33.17 27.51
CA ASP A 185 -3.84 -34.38 28.31
C ASP A 185 -4.62 -35.55 27.69
N THR A 186 -3.88 -36.52 27.16
CA THR A 186 -4.41 -37.70 26.47
C THR A 186 -5.07 -38.72 27.40
N GLU A 187 -4.83 -38.64 28.71
CA GLU A 187 -5.32 -39.62 29.67
C GLU A 187 -6.72 -39.28 30.23
N THR A 188 -7.24 -38.10 29.90
CA THR A 188 -8.56 -37.65 30.36
C THR A 188 -9.70 -38.15 29.48
N SER A 189 -10.85 -38.51 30.09
CA SER A 189 -12.03 -38.92 29.32
C SER A 189 -12.63 -37.80 28.45
N ASP A 190 -12.23 -36.55 28.69
CA ASP A 190 -12.64 -35.37 27.93
C ASP A 190 -11.69 -35.02 26.76
N CYS A 191 -10.58 -35.75 26.60
CA CYS A 191 -9.59 -35.54 25.54
C CYS A 191 -10.23 -35.49 24.15
N SER A 192 -11.16 -36.41 23.83
CA SER A 192 -11.87 -36.42 22.56
C SER A 192 -12.67 -35.13 22.30
N LYS A 193 -13.34 -34.59 23.32
CA LYS A 193 -14.10 -33.33 23.18
C LYS A 193 -13.18 -32.13 23.04
N GLN A 194 -12.07 -32.10 23.79
CA GLN A 194 -11.06 -31.05 23.69
C GLN A 194 -10.40 -31.04 22.32
N LEU A 195 -9.95 -32.19 21.83
CA LEU A 195 -9.39 -32.36 20.49
C LEU A 195 -10.39 -31.92 19.41
N ARG A 196 -11.66 -32.31 19.51
CA ARG A 196 -12.70 -31.88 18.56
C ARG A 196 -12.94 -30.36 18.58
N ARG A 197 -12.71 -29.68 19.71
CA ARG A 197 -12.73 -28.21 19.76
C ARG A 197 -11.51 -27.61 19.07
N LEU A 198 -10.31 -28.13 19.35
CA LEU A 198 -9.06 -27.66 18.73
C LEU A 198 -9.08 -27.82 17.20
N VAL A 199 -9.53 -28.97 16.69
CA VAL A 199 -9.68 -29.21 15.25
C VAL A 199 -10.67 -28.23 14.62
N ARG A 200 -11.81 -27.95 15.28
CA ARG A 200 -12.77 -26.96 14.78
C ARG A 200 -12.16 -25.55 14.72
N SER A 201 -11.41 -25.14 15.74
CA SER A 201 -10.68 -23.87 15.73
C SER A 201 -9.62 -23.83 14.62
N HIS A 202 -8.91 -24.93 14.37
CA HIS A 202 -7.93 -25.02 13.28
C HIS A 202 -8.59 -24.80 11.90
N ILE A 203 -9.68 -25.51 11.63
CA ILE A 203 -10.42 -25.42 10.37
C ILE A 203 -10.96 -24.01 10.18
N ARG A 204 -11.51 -23.40 11.24
CA ARG A 204 -11.95 -21.99 11.23
C ARG A 204 -10.82 -21.04 10.83
N LEU A 205 -9.65 -21.16 11.45
CA LEU A 205 -8.49 -20.31 11.17
C LEU A 205 -7.95 -20.51 9.75
N LEU A 206 -7.97 -21.75 9.25
CA LEU A 206 -7.58 -22.05 7.88
C LEU A 206 -8.55 -21.42 6.87
N ALA A 207 -9.86 -21.47 7.13
CA ALA A 207 -10.86 -20.82 6.29
C ALA A 207 -10.66 -19.29 6.27
N MET A 208 -10.37 -18.66 7.41
CA MET A 208 -10.01 -17.23 7.45
C MET A 208 -8.76 -16.95 6.62
N GLY A 209 -7.73 -17.80 6.72
CA GLY A 209 -6.51 -17.70 5.92
C GLY A 209 -6.76 -17.79 4.41
N GLN A 210 -7.64 -18.70 3.98
CA GLN A 210 -8.03 -18.84 2.58
C GLN A 210 -8.71 -17.58 2.05
N VAL A 211 -9.65 -16.99 2.81
CA VAL A 211 -10.31 -15.73 2.40
C VAL A 211 -9.30 -14.59 2.27
N ILE A 212 -8.33 -14.48 3.19
CA ILE A 212 -7.26 -13.48 3.10
C ILE A 212 -6.42 -13.71 1.84
N GLN A 213 -6.05 -14.96 1.56
CA GLN A 213 -5.26 -15.31 0.38
C GLN A 213 -6.02 -14.97 -0.91
N ASP A 214 -7.30 -15.32 -1.01
CA ASP A 214 -8.11 -15.05 -2.20
C ASP A 214 -8.27 -13.53 -2.41
N ALA A 215 -8.50 -12.76 -1.34
CA ALA A 215 -8.67 -11.32 -1.43
C ALA A 215 -7.40 -10.55 -1.81
N PHE A 216 -6.22 -11.00 -1.35
CA PHE A 216 -4.98 -10.23 -1.47
C PHE A 216 -3.92 -10.83 -2.41
N SER A 217 -4.06 -12.08 -2.84
CA SER A 217 -3.06 -12.77 -3.69
C SER A 217 -2.73 -12.02 -4.98
N ALA A 218 -3.73 -11.62 -5.76
CA ALA A 218 -3.53 -10.86 -6.99
C ALA A 218 -2.87 -9.49 -6.74
N THR A 219 -3.24 -8.84 -5.63
CA THR A 219 -2.65 -7.56 -5.23
C THR A 219 -1.18 -7.71 -4.84
N LEU A 220 -0.83 -8.78 -4.09
CA LEU A 220 0.54 -9.11 -3.73
C LEU A 220 1.39 -9.43 -4.95
N LEU A 221 0.85 -10.18 -5.91
CA LEU A 221 1.53 -10.49 -7.16
C LEU A 221 1.79 -9.22 -7.97
N GLY A 222 0.79 -8.35 -8.10
CA GLY A 222 0.94 -7.06 -8.77
C GLY A 222 1.97 -6.15 -8.08
N HIS A 223 2.03 -6.19 -6.75
CA HIS A 223 3.04 -5.47 -5.98
C HIS A 223 4.45 -6.02 -6.23
N LEU A 224 4.60 -7.35 -6.24
CA LEU A 224 5.88 -8.01 -6.51
C LEU A 224 6.40 -7.65 -7.91
N ILE A 225 5.57 -7.82 -8.94
CA ILE A 225 5.94 -7.50 -10.32
C ILE A 225 6.32 -6.02 -10.43
N GLY A 226 5.53 -5.12 -9.83
CA GLY A 226 5.81 -3.68 -9.88
C GLY A 226 7.06 -3.27 -9.10
N ALA A 227 7.35 -3.91 -7.97
CA ALA A 227 8.58 -3.67 -7.23
C ALA A 227 9.80 -4.15 -8.01
N THR A 228 9.73 -5.33 -8.62
CA THR A 228 10.83 -5.88 -9.44
C THR A 228 11.10 -5.00 -10.65
N SER A 229 10.07 -4.59 -11.40
CA SER A 229 10.25 -3.70 -12.55
C SER A 229 10.82 -2.34 -12.14
N LEU A 230 10.37 -1.77 -11.01
CA LEU A 230 10.91 -0.51 -10.49
C LEU A 230 12.39 -0.63 -10.15
N VAL A 231 12.81 -1.72 -9.49
CA VAL A 231 14.22 -1.97 -9.18
C VAL A 231 15.05 -2.11 -10.46
N CYS A 232 14.53 -2.80 -11.48
CA CYS A 232 15.21 -2.89 -12.78
C CYS A 232 15.38 -1.52 -13.46
N ILE A 233 14.32 -0.71 -13.46
CA ILE A 233 14.34 0.65 -14.03
C ILE A 233 15.35 1.53 -13.30
N LEU A 234 15.33 1.53 -11.96
CA LEU A 234 16.29 2.29 -11.15
C LEU A 234 17.73 1.83 -11.41
N GLY A 235 17.96 0.52 -11.51
CA GLY A 235 19.27 -0.04 -11.85
C GLY A 235 19.76 0.45 -13.22
N TYR A 236 18.88 0.45 -14.22
CA TYR A 236 19.18 0.99 -15.55
C TYR A 236 19.54 2.48 -15.50
N GLN A 237 18.74 3.29 -14.80
CA GLN A 237 19.00 4.74 -14.66
C GLN A 237 20.37 5.01 -14.01
N ILE A 238 20.71 4.27 -12.94
CA ILE A 238 22.01 4.40 -12.28
C ILE A 238 23.15 4.09 -13.26
N LEU A 239 23.04 3.00 -14.03
CA LEU A 239 24.05 2.62 -15.02
C LEU A 239 24.23 3.67 -16.12
N VAL A 240 23.13 4.23 -16.63
CA VAL A 240 23.18 5.29 -17.65
C VAL A 240 23.81 6.57 -17.08
N CYS A 241 23.44 6.98 -15.86
CA CYS A 241 24.05 8.13 -15.21
C CYS A 241 25.55 7.95 -15.02
N LEU A 242 26.01 6.77 -14.62
CA LEU A 242 27.43 6.45 -14.51
C LEU A 242 28.15 6.52 -15.87
N ALA A 243 27.55 5.94 -16.92
CA ALA A 243 28.13 5.95 -18.25
C ALA A 243 28.23 7.36 -18.87
N ILE A 244 27.32 8.27 -18.52
CA ILE A 244 27.34 9.66 -18.97
C ILE A 244 28.32 10.50 -18.13
N GLY A 245 28.44 10.23 -16.82
CA GLY A 245 29.35 10.92 -15.91
C GLY A 245 30.84 10.58 -16.05
N GLU A 246 31.19 9.56 -16.83
CA GLU A 246 32.58 9.22 -17.22
C GLU A 246 33.07 9.95 -18.48
N ARG A 247 32.33 10.97 -18.98
CA ARG A 247 32.78 11.87 -20.07
C ARG A 247 33.01 13.29 -19.56
#